data_AF-A0A642B7C0-F1
#
_entry.id   AF-A0A642B7C0-F1
#
_cell.length_a   1.000
_cell.length_b   1.000
_cell.length_c   1.000
_cell.angle_alpha   90.00
_cell.angle_beta   90.00
_cell.angle_gamma   90.00
#
_symmetry.space_group_name_H-M   'P 1'
#
loop_
_entity.id
_entity.type
_entity.pdbx_description
1 polymer ?
#
loop_
_entity_poly.entity_id
_entity_poly.type
_entity_poly.pdbx_seq_one_letter_code
_entity_poly.pdbx_strand_id
1 'polypeptide(L)'
;MAKITIPYAVSDFVEMRERGFYYVDKTRYISGLEDYKAPVFLRPRRYGKSLLISMLACYYDRTKAHRFEELFGNTWIGSHPTSEHNRYMIIRYDFSAMVMADNIQGLTQNFNDLNCGPVEVMVEHNRDLFGDFQFVNRGDAAKMLEEALTYIRSHELPKVYILIDEYDNFTNQLLTAYNDPLYEEVTTADSFLRTFFKVIKKGIGEGSIRTCFCTGVLPVTMDDLTSGYNIAEILTLEPNFLNMLGFTYEETETYLRYVLDKYAAGQDRYDEIWQLIVSNYDGYRFRPNGERLFNSTILTYFFKKFAANAGSIPDELVDENLRTDINWIRRLTLSLDNAKKMLDALV
;
A
#
# COMPACT_ATOMS: atom_id res chain seq x y z
N MET A 1 20.66 14.82 22.20
CA MET A 1 20.74 13.57 21.41
C MET A 1 20.47 13.92 19.95
N ALA A 2 21.24 13.39 19.01
CA ALA A 2 20.95 13.57 17.59
C ALA A 2 19.55 12.98 17.28
N LYS A 3 18.74 13.67 16.49
CA LYS A 3 17.41 13.20 16.09
C LYS A 3 17.57 11.92 15.26
N ILE A 4 17.06 10.79 15.75
CA ILE A 4 17.10 9.51 15.02
C ILE A 4 16.28 9.66 13.75
N THR A 5 16.92 9.42 12.60
CA THR A 5 16.31 9.56 11.27
C THR A 5 15.93 8.20 10.65
N ILE A 6 15.65 7.19 11.48
CA ILE A 6 15.22 5.86 11.03
C ILE A 6 13.68 5.76 11.10
N PRO A 7 12.99 5.62 9.95
CA PRO A 7 11.53 5.73 9.80
C PRO A 7 10.77 4.46 10.23
N TYR A 8 10.83 4.09 11.51
CA TYR A 8 9.98 2.98 11.97
C TYR A 8 8.52 3.40 12.06
N ALA A 9 7.64 2.66 11.37
CA ALA A 9 6.19 2.88 11.32
C ALA A 9 5.76 4.24 10.74
N VAL A 10 6.57 4.81 9.84
CA VAL A 10 6.22 6.01 9.08
C VAL A 10 5.59 5.59 7.75
N SER A 11 4.31 5.89 7.56
CA SER A 11 3.55 5.58 6.34
C SER A 11 3.17 6.82 5.53
N ASP A 12 3.34 8.02 6.08
CA ASP A 12 3.15 9.27 5.34
C ASP A 12 4.44 9.67 4.61
N PHE A 13 4.35 9.79 3.28
CA PHE A 13 5.47 10.19 2.45
C PHE A 13 5.85 11.65 2.68
N VAL A 14 4.88 12.55 2.94
CA VAL A 14 5.20 13.96 3.23
C VAL A 14 6.04 14.05 4.50
N GLU A 15 5.56 13.42 5.59
CA GLU A 15 6.33 13.31 6.82
C GLU A 15 7.73 12.71 6.59
N MET A 16 7.81 11.66 5.77
CA MET A 16 9.08 11.00 5.43
C MET A 16 10.12 11.98 4.88
N ARG A 17 9.69 12.87 3.98
CA ARG A 17 10.57 13.86 3.33
C ARG A 17 10.87 15.03 4.27
N GLU A 18 9.85 15.65 4.87
CA GLU A 18 9.99 16.82 5.73
C GLU A 18 10.86 16.55 6.97
N ARG A 19 10.77 15.35 7.54
CA ARG A 19 11.56 14.98 8.72
C ARG A 19 12.98 14.52 8.40
N GLY A 20 13.35 14.44 7.12
CA GLY A 20 14.67 13.98 6.67
C GLY A 20 14.95 12.53 7.08
N PHE A 21 13.92 11.67 7.05
CA PHE A 21 14.10 10.25 7.32
C PHE A 21 14.87 9.57 6.19
N TYR A 22 15.63 8.53 6.54
CA TYR A 22 16.28 7.71 5.53
C TYR A 22 15.22 7.03 4.67
N TYR A 23 15.24 7.25 3.35
CA TYR A 23 14.27 6.74 2.41
C TYR A 23 14.96 5.90 1.35
N VAL A 24 14.58 4.63 1.25
CA VAL A 24 14.97 3.76 0.12
C VAL A 24 14.08 4.12 -1.06
N ASP A 25 14.70 4.68 -2.10
CA ASP A 25 13.97 5.20 -3.25
C ASP A 25 13.41 4.08 -4.15
N LYS A 26 12.07 4.00 -4.20
CA LYS A 26 11.31 3.08 -5.05
C LYS A 26 10.60 3.81 -6.20
N THR A 27 10.88 5.09 -6.41
CA THR A 27 10.11 5.91 -7.35
C THR A 27 10.31 5.52 -8.82
N ARG A 28 11.36 4.76 -9.16
CA ARG A 28 11.58 4.22 -10.51
C ARG A 28 10.47 3.33 -11.05
N TYR A 29 9.66 2.73 -10.18
CA TYR A 29 8.57 1.84 -10.60
C TYR A 29 7.33 2.60 -11.08
N ILE A 30 7.24 3.90 -10.80
CA ILE A 30 6.07 4.73 -11.13
C ILE A 30 5.78 4.71 -12.63
N SER A 31 6.78 4.90 -13.48
CA SER A 31 6.59 4.92 -14.93
C SER A 31 6.03 3.61 -15.48
N GLY A 32 6.41 2.47 -14.90
CA GLY A 32 5.86 1.18 -15.29
C GLY A 32 4.41 1.00 -14.82
N LEU A 33 4.03 1.57 -13.67
CA LEU A 33 2.64 1.49 -13.18
C LEU A 33 1.67 2.25 -14.10
N GLU A 34 2.14 3.26 -14.82
CA GLU A 34 1.33 4.04 -15.76
C GLU A 34 0.85 3.18 -16.95
N ASP A 35 1.50 2.06 -17.26
CA ASP A 35 1.05 1.15 -18.33
C ASP A 35 -0.25 0.39 -17.98
N TYR A 36 -0.71 0.46 -16.73
CA TYR A 36 -1.84 -0.30 -16.21
C TYR A 36 -3.01 0.59 -15.78
N LYS A 37 -4.24 0.08 -15.96
CA LYS A 37 -5.48 0.80 -15.57
C LYS A 37 -6.00 0.44 -14.19
N ALA A 38 -5.84 -0.82 -13.79
CA ALA A 38 -6.27 -1.29 -12.48
C ALA A 38 -5.22 -2.22 -11.84
N PRO A 39 -3.99 -1.71 -11.62
CA PRO A 39 -2.92 -2.47 -11.01
C PRO A 39 -3.22 -2.83 -9.54
N VAL A 40 -2.91 -4.07 -9.17
CA VAL A 40 -3.04 -4.59 -7.82
C VAL A 40 -1.69 -5.11 -7.37
N PHE A 41 -1.25 -4.65 -6.21
CA PHE A 41 0.02 -5.07 -5.65
C PHE A 41 -0.15 -5.75 -4.28
N LEU A 42 0.13 -7.05 -4.28
CA LEU A 42 -0.01 -7.90 -3.10
C LEU A 42 1.35 -8.14 -2.48
N ARG A 43 1.46 -7.91 -1.18
CA ARG A 43 2.61 -8.30 -0.38
C ARG A 43 2.17 -8.66 1.02
N PRO A 44 2.93 -9.49 1.74
CA PRO A 44 2.72 -9.67 3.17
C PRO A 44 2.65 -8.33 3.92
N ARG A 45 2.12 -8.36 5.14
CA ARG A 45 2.10 -7.19 6.00
C ARG A 45 3.51 -6.63 6.18
N ARG A 46 3.60 -5.31 6.43
CA ARG A 46 4.85 -4.62 6.79
C ARG A 46 5.90 -4.48 5.67
N TYR A 47 5.49 -4.61 4.41
CA TYR A 47 6.35 -4.38 3.23
C TYR A 47 6.43 -2.94 2.72
N GLY A 48 5.75 -1.98 3.37
CA GLY A 48 5.74 -0.57 2.96
C GLY A 48 4.64 -0.20 1.95
N LYS A 49 3.57 -1.02 1.85
CA LYS A 49 2.42 -0.76 0.97
C LYS A 49 1.80 0.63 1.19
N SER A 50 1.50 0.97 2.44
CA SER A 50 0.89 2.27 2.78
C SER A 50 1.79 3.47 2.46
N LEU A 51 3.11 3.33 2.62
CA LEU A 51 4.07 4.37 2.23
C LEU A 51 4.09 4.54 0.70
N LEU A 52 4.02 3.44 -0.06
CA LEU A 52 3.89 3.50 -1.52
C LEU A 52 2.61 4.23 -1.92
N ILE A 53 1.46 3.91 -1.31
CA ILE A 53 0.19 4.61 -1.55
C ILE A 53 0.33 6.11 -1.25
N SER A 54 0.96 6.49 -0.13
CA SER A 54 1.14 7.91 0.19
C SER A 54 2.08 8.63 -0.80
N MET A 55 3.12 7.94 -1.26
CA MET A 55 4.04 8.46 -2.28
C MET A 55 3.34 8.64 -3.63
N LEU A 56 2.55 7.67 -4.10
CA LEU A 56 1.78 7.79 -5.36
C LEU A 56 0.76 8.93 -5.26
N ALA A 57 0.07 9.05 -4.12
CA ALA A 57 -0.83 10.17 -3.86
C ALA A 57 -0.10 11.51 -3.99
N CYS A 58 1.11 11.63 -3.46
CA CYS A 58 1.89 12.87 -3.58
C CYS A 58 2.35 13.16 -5.02
N TYR A 59 2.76 12.12 -5.74
CA TYR A 59 3.30 12.26 -7.09
C TYR A 59 2.24 12.69 -8.11
N TYR A 60 1.04 12.11 -8.02
CA TYR A 60 -0.01 12.34 -9.01
C TYR A 60 -0.93 13.52 -8.69
N ASP A 61 -0.98 13.99 -7.44
CA ASP A 61 -1.91 15.04 -7.00
C ASP A 61 -1.60 16.39 -7.65
N ARG A 62 -2.56 16.91 -8.42
CA ARG A 62 -2.46 18.23 -9.06
C ARG A 62 -2.28 19.37 -8.07
N THR A 63 -2.87 19.26 -6.88
CA THR A 63 -2.79 20.32 -5.85
C THR A 63 -1.39 20.40 -5.23
N LYS A 64 -0.57 19.36 -5.40
CA LYS A 64 0.81 19.28 -4.89
C LYS A 64 1.89 19.62 -5.92
N ALA A 65 1.53 20.12 -7.10
CA ALA A 65 2.50 20.51 -8.14
C ALA A 65 3.60 21.45 -7.62
N HIS A 66 3.24 22.39 -6.75
CA HIS A 66 4.17 23.35 -6.14
C HIS A 66 5.20 22.71 -5.17
N ARG A 67 4.98 21.46 -4.74
CA ARG A 67 5.86 20.72 -3.82
C ARG A 67 6.66 19.61 -4.52
N PHE A 68 6.64 19.55 -5.84
CA PHE A 68 7.30 18.47 -6.58
C PHE A 68 8.79 18.36 -6.24
N GLU A 69 9.53 19.48 -6.30
CA GLU A 69 10.96 19.50 -6.00
C GLU A 69 11.25 19.11 -4.54
N GLU A 70 10.45 19.63 -3.60
CA GLU A 70 10.57 19.32 -2.18
C GLU A 70 10.41 17.81 -1.90
N LEU A 71 9.42 17.18 -2.51
CA LEU A 71 9.07 15.79 -2.24
C LEU A 71 9.93 14.81 -3.05
N PHE A 72 10.22 15.12 -4.31
CA PHE A 72 10.81 14.19 -5.28
C PHE A 72 12.18 14.61 -5.82
N GLY A 73 12.68 15.84 -5.61
CA GLY A 73 13.91 16.33 -6.24
C GLY A 73 15.15 15.45 -6.03
N ASN A 74 15.22 14.75 -4.88
CA ASN A 74 16.28 13.79 -4.55
C ASN A 74 15.85 12.32 -4.74
N THR A 75 14.95 12.03 -5.69
CA THR A 75 14.53 10.67 -6.05
C THR A 75 14.66 10.47 -7.55
N TRP A 76 14.65 9.21 -8.00
CA TRP A 76 14.76 8.84 -9.39
C TRP A 76 13.68 9.48 -10.25
N ILE A 77 12.43 9.50 -9.78
CA ILE A 77 11.32 10.13 -10.52
C ILE A 77 11.40 11.66 -10.52
N GLY A 78 12.08 12.28 -9.56
CA GLY A 78 12.34 13.73 -9.59
C GLY A 78 13.26 14.12 -10.72
N SER A 79 14.27 13.31 -11.00
CA SER A 79 15.15 13.49 -12.17
C SER A 79 14.56 12.94 -13.48
N HIS A 80 13.51 12.11 -13.40
CA HIS A 80 12.84 11.49 -14.55
C HIS A 80 11.31 11.64 -14.46
N PRO A 81 10.77 12.87 -14.38
CA PRO A 81 9.32 13.06 -14.25
C PRO A 81 8.61 12.50 -15.48
N THR A 82 7.56 11.72 -15.25
CA THR A 82 6.65 11.25 -16.30
C THR A 82 5.70 12.36 -16.71
N SER A 83 5.06 12.23 -17.88
CA SER A 83 4.06 13.21 -18.33
C SER A 83 2.83 13.29 -17.42
N GLU A 84 2.61 12.30 -16.54
CA GLU A 84 1.46 12.20 -15.64
C GLU A 84 1.68 12.86 -14.26
N HIS A 85 2.89 13.34 -13.97
CA HIS A 85 3.20 13.96 -12.68
C HIS A 85 2.25 15.14 -12.37
N ASN A 86 1.70 15.16 -11.14
CA ASN A 86 0.79 16.19 -10.63
C ASN A 86 -0.37 16.57 -11.57
N ARG A 87 -1.03 15.59 -12.22
CA ARG A 87 -2.13 15.84 -13.16
C ARG A 87 -3.51 15.44 -12.68
N TYR A 88 -3.61 14.69 -11.59
CA TYR A 88 -4.85 14.00 -11.21
C TYR A 88 -5.43 14.52 -9.90
N MET A 89 -6.73 14.31 -9.75
CA MET A 89 -7.43 14.48 -8.48
C MET A 89 -7.37 13.15 -7.73
N ILE A 90 -6.92 13.16 -6.48
CA ILE A 90 -6.66 11.92 -5.75
C ILE A 90 -7.82 11.57 -4.84
N ILE A 91 -8.23 10.30 -4.87
CA ILE A 91 -9.06 9.69 -3.83
C ILE A 91 -8.25 8.57 -3.18
N ARG A 92 -8.11 8.62 -1.86
CA ARG A 92 -7.45 7.56 -1.07
C ARG A 92 -8.47 6.88 -0.18
N TYR A 93 -8.58 5.57 -0.32
CA TYR A 93 -9.34 4.71 0.55
C TYR A 93 -8.40 3.86 1.38
N ASP A 94 -8.68 3.74 2.68
CA ASP A 94 -7.97 2.86 3.60
C ASP A 94 -8.97 1.90 4.22
N PHE A 95 -9.07 0.69 3.66
CA PHE A 95 -10.05 -0.28 4.11
C PHE A 95 -9.64 -0.96 5.42
N SER A 96 -8.43 -0.73 5.93
CA SER A 96 -7.98 -1.26 7.23
C SER A 96 -8.80 -0.68 8.40
N ALA A 97 -9.31 0.55 8.25
CA ALA A 97 -10.13 1.25 9.23
C ALA A 97 -11.59 0.79 9.28
N MET A 98 -11.97 -0.18 8.43
CA MET A 98 -13.33 -0.69 8.37
C MET A 98 -13.72 -1.40 9.68
N VAL A 99 -14.84 -0.98 10.26
CA VAL A 99 -15.43 -1.62 11.43
C VAL A 99 -16.41 -2.70 10.97
N MET A 100 -16.22 -3.93 11.44
CA MET A 100 -17.14 -5.03 11.14
C MET A 100 -18.44 -4.91 11.93
N ALA A 101 -19.53 -5.36 11.33
CA ALA A 101 -20.83 -5.47 11.97
C ALA A 101 -21.39 -6.87 11.73
N ASP A 102 -22.28 -7.31 12.63
CA ASP A 102 -22.86 -8.65 12.60
C ASP A 102 -23.97 -8.81 11.55
N ASN A 103 -24.27 -7.76 10.78
CA ASN A 103 -25.29 -7.78 9.73
C ASN A 103 -24.92 -6.88 8.53
N ILE A 104 -25.51 -7.18 7.38
CA ILE A 104 -25.23 -6.50 6.10
C ILE A 104 -25.56 -5.00 6.12
N GLN A 105 -26.60 -4.59 6.86
CA GLN A 105 -27.01 -3.18 6.96
C GLN A 105 -25.95 -2.36 7.71
N GLY A 106 -25.46 -2.88 8.84
CA GLY A 106 -24.37 -2.27 9.61
C GLY A 106 -23.07 -2.23 8.81
N LEU A 107 -22.74 -3.31 8.08
CA LEU A 107 -21.56 -3.32 7.20
C LEU A 107 -21.67 -2.28 6.09
N THR A 108 -22.84 -2.14 5.47
CA THR A 108 -23.10 -1.13 4.45
C THR A 108 -22.98 0.28 5.01
N GLN A 109 -23.53 0.53 6.20
CA GLN A 109 -23.43 1.83 6.86
C GLN A 109 -21.97 2.18 7.19
N ASN A 110 -21.24 1.25 7.83
CA ASN A 110 -19.83 1.45 8.16
C ASN A 110 -18.97 1.69 6.91
N PHE A 111 -19.30 1.02 5.80
CA PHE A 111 -18.62 1.23 4.52
C PHE A 111 -18.90 2.64 3.98
N ASN A 112 -20.15 3.11 4.06
CA ASN A 112 -20.51 4.45 3.63
C ASN A 112 -19.84 5.52 4.51
N ASP A 113 -19.86 5.35 5.83
CA ASP A 113 -19.24 6.29 6.78
C ASP A 113 -17.74 6.43 6.53
N LEU A 114 -17.06 5.32 6.19
CA LEU A 114 -15.64 5.31 5.85
C LEU A 114 -15.35 5.96 4.49
N ASN A 115 -16.18 5.71 3.48
CA ASN A 115 -15.84 5.99 2.08
C ASN A 115 -16.50 7.24 1.48
N CYS A 116 -17.48 7.86 2.16
CA CYS A 116 -18.02 9.16 1.72
C CYS A 116 -16.97 10.27 1.90
N GLY A 117 -16.29 10.30 3.05
CA GLY A 117 -15.32 11.34 3.40
C GLY A 117 -14.19 11.53 2.37
N PRO A 118 -13.52 10.48 1.88
CA PRO A 118 -12.49 10.61 0.85
C PRO A 118 -12.96 11.28 -0.45
N VAL A 119 -14.20 11.04 -0.87
CA VAL A 119 -14.77 11.69 -2.07
C VAL A 119 -15.05 13.17 -1.79
N GLU A 120 -15.57 13.49 -0.60
CA GLU A 120 -15.76 14.89 -0.18
C GLU A 120 -14.45 15.65 -0.13
N VAL A 121 -13.40 15.06 0.44
CA VAL A 121 -12.05 15.65 0.51
C VAL A 121 -11.50 15.90 -0.90
N MET A 122 -11.69 14.97 -1.84
CA MET A 122 -11.24 15.16 -3.23
C MET A 122 -11.93 16.36 -3.89
N VAL A 123 -13.25 16.48 -3.73
CA VAL A 123 -14.01 17.65 -4.24
C VAL A 123 -13.55 18.92 -3.57
N GLU A 124 -13.36 18.92 -2.24
CA GLU A 124 -12.97 20.10 -1.48
C GLU A 124 -11.57 20.60 -1.84
N HIS A 125 -10.60 19.70 -1.99
CA HIS A 125 -9.25 20.03 -2.44
C HIS A 125 -9.20 20.56 -3.89
N ASN A 126 -10.25 20.33 -4.68
CA ASN A 126 -10.35 20.76 -6.06
C ASN A 126 -11.51 21.74 -6.28
N ARG A 127 -11.85 22.56 -5.26
CA ARG A 127 -12.89 23.59 -5.36
C ARG A 127 -12.68 24.59 -6.48
N ASP A 128 -11.43 24.79 -6.90
CA ASP A 128 -11.11 25.59 -8.08
C ASP A 128 -11.72 25.02 -9.37
N LEU A 129 -11.99 23.71 -9.42
CA LEU A 129 -12.62 23.02 -10.55
C LEU A 129 -14.10 22.69 -10.30
N PHE A 130 -14.47 22.37 -9.05
CA PHE A 130 -15.82 21.95 -8.71
C PHE A 130 -16.76 23.11 -8.37
N GLY A 131 -16.24 24.30 -8.07
CA GLY A 131 -17.03 25.47 -7.69
C GLY A 131 -18.05 25.14 -6.59
N ASP A 132 -19.32 25.45 -6.86
CA ASP A 132 -20.44 25.26 -5.93
C ASP A 132 -21.05 23.83 -5.95
N PHE A 133 -20.38 22.84 -6.55
CA PHE A 133 -20.86 21.46 -6.57
C PHE A 133 -21.21 20.94 -5.16
N GLN A 134 -22.37 20.29 -5.05
CA GLN A 134 -22.86 19.67 -3.83
C GLN A 134 -23.37 18.27 -4.12
N PHE A 135 -23.08 17.33 -3.23
CA PHE A 135 -23.63 15.98 -3.30
C PHE A 135 -25.12 15.97 -2.97
N VAL A 136 -25.89 15.22 -3.76
CA VAL A 136 -27.32 14.99 -3.52
C VAL A 136 -27.50 13.74 -2.66
N ASN A 137 -26.77 12.67 -2.96
CA ASN A 137 -26.87 11.39 -2.26
C ASN A 137 -25.83 11.26 -1.12
N ARG A 138 -25.74 12.26 -0.24
CA ARG A 138 -24.83 12.20 0.92
C ARG A 138 -25.12 10.96 1.78
N GLY A 139 -24.06 10.26 2.19
CA GLY A 139 -24.15 9.03 2.99
C GLY A 139 -24.22 7.73 2.17
N ASP A 140 -24.12 7.79 0.84
CA ASP A 140 -23.98 6.63 -0.04
C ASP A 140 -22.68 6.77 -0.86
N ALA A 141 -21.64 6.03 -0.47
CA ALA A 141 -20.30 6.21 -1.03
C ALA A 141 -20.25 5.90 -2.53
N ALA A 142 -21.02 4.92 -3.01
CA ALA A 142 -21.07 4.56 -4.42
C ALA A 142 -21.76 5.65 -5.25
N LYS A 143 -22.90 6.18 -4.78
CA LYS A 143 -23.61 7.27 -5.47
C LYS A 143 -22.82 8.57 -5.42
N MET A 144 -22.20 8.92 -4.30
CA MET A 144 -21.35 10.11 -4.20
C MET A 144 -20.17 10.05 -5.18
N LEU A 145 -19.51 8.89 -5.27
CA LEU A 145 -18.47 8.69 -6.27
C LEU A 145 -19.03 8.84 -7.69
N GLU A 146 -20.17 8.25 -8.00
CA GLU A 146 -20.80 8.37 -9.32
C GLU A 146 -21.19 9.82 -9.67
N GLU A 147 -21.71 10.59 -8.72
CA GLU A 147 -22.03 12.01 -8.89
C GLU A 147 -20.78 12.83 -9.23
N ALA A 148 -19.70 12.66 -8.45
CA ALA A 148 -18.44 13.35 -8.69
C ALA A 148 -17.86 13.00 -10.07
N LEU A 149 -17.83 11.71 -10.42
CA LEU A 149 -17.34 11.26 -11.73
C LEU A 149 -18.20 11.77 -12.88
N THR A 150 -19.52 11.86 -12.69
CA THR A 150 -20.42 12.42 -13.70
C THR A 150 -20.17 13.90 -13.91
N TYR A 151 -19.96 14.66 -12.84
CA TYR A 151 -19.60 16.07 -12.91
C TYR A 151 -18.26 16.28 -13.65
N ILE A 152 -17.26 15.45 -13.34
CA ILE A 152 -15.95 15.46 -14.00
C ILE A 152 -16.08 15.25 -15.51
N ARG A 153 -16.91 14.29 -15.94
CA ARG A 153 -17.13 14.04 -17.37
C ARG A 153 -17.88 15.18 -18.04
N SER A 154 -18.93 15.71 -17.41
CA SER A 154 -19.76 16.75 -18.03
C SER A 154 -19.05 18.10 -18.17
N HIS A 155 -18.00 18.34 -17.37
CA HIS A 155 -17.20 19.57 -17.40
C HIS A 155 -15.78 19.35 -17.92
N GLU A 156 -15.47 18.15 -18.45
CA GLU A 156 -14.15 17.79 -19.01
C GLU A 156 -12.98 18.06 -18.04
N LEU A 157 -13.20 17.80 -16.74
CA LEU A 157 -12.20 18.03 -15.69
C LEU A 157 -11.06 16.99 -15.75
N PRO A 158 -9.90 17.27 -15.10
CA PRO A 158 -8.85 16.29 -14.92
C PRO A 158 -9.37 14.97 -14.35
N LYS A 159 -8.70 13.87 -14.70
CA LYS A 159 -9.12 12.53 -14.27
C LYS A 159 -8.84 12.29 -12.79
N VAL A 160 -9.58 11.36 -12.20
CA VAL A 160 -9.35 10.88 -10.83
C VAL A 160 -8.32 9.76 -10.83
N TYR A 161 -7.42 9.77 -9.86
CA TYR A 161 -6.55 8.65 -9.52
C TYR A 161 -6.99 8.07 -8.16
N ILE A 162 -7.45 6.83 -8.18
CA ILE A 162 -7.95 6.15 -6.98
C ILE A 162 -6.85 5.25 -6.41
N LEU A 163 -6.66 5.32 -5.11
CA LEU A 163 -5.71 4.51 -4.35
C LEU A 163 -6.48 3.79 -3.25
N ILE A 164 -6.40 2.47 -3.19
CA ILE A 164 -7.05 1.65 -2.17
C ILE A 164 -5.99 0.87 -1.41
N ASP A 165 -5.82 1.15 -0.12
CA ASP A 165 -5.00 0.32 0.77
C ASP A 165 -5.83 -0.73 1.49
N GLU A 166 -5.20 -1.87 1.74
CA GLU A 166 -5.80 -3.09 2.30
C GLU A 166 -7.16 -3.47 1.70
N TYR A 167 -7.25 -3.49 0.37
CA TYR A 167 -8.50 -3.78 -0.35
C TYR A 167 -9.13 -5.15 0.04
N ASP A 168 -8.30 -6.10 0.49
CA ASP A 168 -8.68 -7.44 0.93
C ASP A 168 -9.03 -7.53 2.42
N ASN A 169 -8.91 -6.44 3.18
CA ASN A 169 -9.19 -6.43 4.63
C ASN A 169 -10.61 -6.93 4.93
N PHE A 170 -11.59 -6.52 4.11
CA PHE A 170 -12.98 -6.89 4.28
C PHE A 170 -13.18 -8.42 4.29
N THR A 171 -12.67 -9.10 3.27
CA THR A 171 -12.71 -10.57 3.16
C THR A 171 -11.86 -11.25 4.22
N ASN A 172 -10.67 -10.72 4.52
CA ASN A 172 -9.82 -11.29 5.55
C ASN A 172 -10.52 -11.34 6.91
N GLN A 173 -11.25 -10.28 7.27
CA GLN A 173 -11.98 -10.23 8.53
C GLN A 173 -13.21 -11.15 8.53
N LEU A 174 -13.98 -11.19 7.44
CA LEU A 174 -15.15 -12.07 7.35
C LEU A 174 -14.80 -13.56 7.31
N LEU A 175 -13.75 -13.95 6.56
CA LEU A 175 -13.24 -15.32 6.54
C LEU A 175 -12.71 -15.75 7.91
N THR A 176 -12.03 -14.85 8.62
CA THR A 176 -11.48 -15.16 9.96
C THR A 176 -12.58 -15.26 11.02
N ALA A 177 -13.68 -14.53 10.85
CA ALA A 177 -14.82 -14.56 11.76
C ALA A 177 -15.71 -15.82 11.61
N TYR A 178 -15.38 -16.75 10.69
CA TYR A 178 -16.20 -17.94 10.37
C TYR A 178 -17.66 -17.60 10.03
N ASN A 179 -17.91 -16.40 9.48
CA ASN A 179 -19.26 -15.92 9.19
C ASN A 179 -19.56 -16.10 7.69
N ASP A 180 -19.57 -17.36 7.27
CA ASP A 180 -19.75 -17.80 5.87
C ASP A 180 -20.99 -17.15 5.18
N PRO A 181 -22.16 -17.04 5.86
CA PRO A 181 -23.33 -16.41 5.24
C PRO A 181 -23.14 -14.92 4.93
N LEU A 182 -22.47 -14.18 5.82
CA LEU A 182 -22.18 -12.76 5.63
C LEU A 182 -21.09 -12.54 4.58
N TYR A 183 -20.13 -13.46 4.49
CA TYR A 183 -19.15 -13.48 3.41
C TYR A 183 -19.83 -13.63 2.05
N GLU A 184 -20.70 -14.62 1.90
CA GLU A 184 -21.51 -14.81 0.68
C GLU A 184 -22.38 -13.59 0.39
N GLU A 185 -23.09 -13.02 1.36
CA GLU A 185 -23.94 -11.84 1.13
C GLU A 185 -23.17 -10.60 0.62
N VAL A 186 -21.92 -10.40 1.07
CA VAL A 186 -21.12 -9.25 0.61
C VAL A 186 -20.37 -9.55 -0.69
N THR A 187 -20.18 -10.81 -1.06
CA THR A 187 -19.49 -11.19 -2.31
C THR A 187 -20.46 -11.53 -3.45
N THR A 188 -21.73 -11.80 -3.14
CA THR A 188 -22.78 -12.14 -4.13
C THR A 188 -23.36 -10.92 -4.87
N ALA A 189 -24.23 -11.20 -5.84
CA ALA A 189 -24.80 -10.21 -6.72
C ALA A 189 -25.72 -9.25 -5.94
N ASP A 190 -25.25 -7.99 -5.78
CA ASP A 190 -25.96 -6.80 -5.26
C ASP A 190 -25.45 -6.26 -3.90
N SER A 191 -24.26 -6.70 -3.47
CA SER A 191 -23.57 -6.07 -2.34
C SER A 191 -23.13 -4.63 -2.60
N PHE A 192 -22.95 -3.87 -1.50
CA PHE A 192 -22.42 -2.51 -1.54
C PHE A 192 -21.00 -2.46 -2.14
N LEU A 193 -20.15 -3.45 -1.83
CA LEU A 193 -18.77 -3.52 -2.30
C LEU A 193 -18.70 -3.72 -3.82
N ARG A 194 -19.51 -4.65 -4.34
CA ARG A 194 -19.60 -4.90 -5.79
C ARG A 194 -20.16 -3.68 -6.52
N THR A 195 -21.16 -3.00 -5.95
CA THR A 195 -21.73 -1.77 -6.52
C THR A 195 -20.67 -0.67 -6.60
N PHE A 196 -19.89 -0.49 -5.55
CA PHE A 196 -18.82 0.49 -5.50
C PHE A 196 -17.73 0.24 -6.55
N PHE A 197 -17.22 -0.99 -6.66
CA PHE A 197 -16.22 -1.32 -7.68
C PHE A 197 -16.75 -1.26 -9.12
N LYS A 198 -18.05 -1.52 -9.34
CA LYS A 198 -18.67 -1.29 -10.65
C LYS A 198 -18.61 0.19 -11.07
N VAL A 199 -18.83 1.12 -10.13
CA VAL A 199 -18.70 2.56 -10.37
C VAL A 199 -17.26 2.90 -10.77
N ILE A 200 -16.26 2.35 -10.07
CA ILE A 200 -14.84 2.54 -10.42
C ILE A 200 -14.54 1.99 -11.83
N LYS A 201 -14.96 0.76 -12.13
CA LYS A 201 -14.76 0.15 -13.44
C LYS A 201 -15.40 0.96 -14.56
N LYS A 202 -16.65 1.42 -14.36
CA LYS A 202 -17.37 2.31 -15.29
C LYS A 202 -16.59 3.61 -15.49
N GLY A 203 -16.13 4.24 -14.41
CA GLY A 203 -15.36 5.48 -14.47
C GLY A 203 -14.03 5.36 -15.20
N ILE A 204 -13.34 4.20 -15.10
CA ILE A 204 -12.13 3.89 -15.90
C ILE A 204 -12.50 3.72 -17.38
N GLY A 205 -13.57 2.97 -17.68
CA GLY A 205 -14.04 2.75 -19.05
C GLY A 205 -14.49 4.03 -19.77
N GLU A 206 -15.10 4.95 -19.03
CA GLU A 206 -15.57 6.25 -19.54
C GLU A 206 -14.48 7.34 -19.50
N GLY A 207 -13.30 7.03 -18.95
CA GLY A 207 -12.16 7.94 -18.94
C GLY A 207 -12.17 9.02 -17.86
N SER A 208 -13.15 9.03 -16.94
CA SER A 208 -13.16 9.91 -15.75
C SER A 208 -12.18 9.49 -14.65
N ILE A 209 -11.83 8.21 -14.59
CA ILE A 209 -10.79 7.68 -13.71
C ILE A 209 -9.61 7.29 -14.59
N ARG A 210 -8.41 7.75 -14.23
CA ARG A 210 -7.15 7.36 -14.85
C ARG A 210 -6.81 5.91 -14.49
N THR A 211 -6.76 5.65 -13.19
CA THR A 211 -6.33 4.39 -12.61
C THR A 211 -6.99 4.19 -11.25
N CYS A 212 -7.19 2.93 -10.87
CA CYS A 212 -7.44 2.55 -9.48
C CYS A 212 -6.38 1.51 -9.06
N PHE A 213 -5.41 1.96 -8.27
CA PHE A 213 -4.29 1.15 -7.76
C PHE A 213 -4.64 0.60 -6.38
N CYS A 214 -4.55 -0.72 -6.21
CA CYS A 214 -4.92 -1.40 -4.97
C CYS A 214 -3.72 -2.09 -4.32
N THR A 215 -3.63 -2.06 -2.99
CA THR A 215 -2.68 -2.85 -2.21
C THR A 215 -3.38 -3.79 -1.24
N GLY A 216 -2.81 -4.97 -1.03
CA GLY A 216 -3.36 -5.97 -0.11
C GLY A 216 -2.40 -7.11 0.21
N VAL A 217 -2.93 -8.20 0.77
CA VAL A 217 -2.18 -9.41 1.12
C VAL A 217 -2.57 -10.61 0.25
N LEU A 218 -3.88 -10.88 0.11
CA LEU A 218 -4.42 -12.06 -0.57
C LEU A 218 -5.20 -11.70 -1.83
N PRO A 219 -5.13 -12.52 -2.90
CA PRO A 219 -5.88 -12.30 -4.13
C PRO A 219 -7.37 -12.68 -4.04
N VAL A 220 -7.78 -13.38 -2.97
CA VAL A 220 -9.08 -14.07 -2.81
C VAL A 220 -10.28 -13.16 -3.11
N THR A 221 -10.19 -11.90 -2.72
CA THR A 221 -11.24 -10.89 -2.94
C THR A 221 -11.46 -10.55 -4.40
N MET A 222 -10.44 -10.67 -5.25
CA MET A 222 -10.57 -10.32 -6.66
C MET A 222 -11.36 -11.35 -7.42
N ASP A 223 -11.20 -12.63 -7.10
CA ASP A 223 -11.94 -13.73 -7.73
C ASP A 223 -13.45 -13.63 -7.43
N ASP A 224 -13.81 -13.23 -6.20
CA ASP A 224 -15.21 -13.03 -5.81
C ASP A 224 -15.78 -11.69 -6.31
N LEU A 225 -14.95 -10.66 -6.44
CA LEU A 225 -15.28 -9.38 -7.09
C LEU A 225 -15.24 -9.46 -8.63
N THR A 226 -14.87 -10.61 -9.24
CA THR A 226 -14.60 -10.75 -10.68
C THR A 226 -15.71 -10.18 -11.56
N SER A 227 -16.98 -10.36 -11.22
CA SER A 227 -18.05 -9.81 -12.08
C SER A 227 -18.19 -8.27 -11.99
N GLY A 228 -17.76 -7.64 -10.89
CA GLY A 228 -17.78 -6.19 -10.68
C GLY A 228 -16.51 -5.47 -11.14
N TYR A 229 -15.34 -6.12 -11.02
CA TYR A 229 -14.02 -5.50 -11.22
C TYR A 229 -13.00 -6.38 -11.98
N ASN A 230 -13.44 -7.15 -12.99
CA ASN A 230 -12.56 -7.99 -13.85
C ASN A 230 -11.48 -7.27 -14.68
N ILE A 231 -11.25 -5.98 -14.48
CA ILE A 231 -10.20 -5.23 -15.18
C ILE A 231 -8.88 -5.21 -14.39
N ALA A 232 -8.87 -5.77 -13.19
CA ALA A 232 -7.74 -5.68 -12.29
C ALA A 232 -6.60 -6.63 -12.67
N GLU A 233 -5.37 -6.14 -12.56
CA GLU A 233 -4.16 -6.85 -12.96
C GLU A 233 -3.21 -6.97 -11.77
N ILE A 234 -2.90 -8.21 -11.36
CA ILE A 234 -2.02 -8.46 -10.22
C ILE A 234 -0.56 -8.39 -10.67
N LEU A 235 0.16 -7.33 -10.25
CA LEU A 235 1.54 -7.07 -10.66
C LEU A 235 2.60 -7.68 -9.71
N THR A 236 2.14 -8.27 -8.61
CA THR A 236 2.96 -8.88 -7.53
C THR A 236 4.15 -9.72 -8.00
N LEU A 237 3.98 -10.49 -9.08
CA LEU A 237 4.94 -11.46 -9.60
C LEU A 237 5.58 -11.04 -10.93
N GLU A 238 5.17 -9.89 -11.46
CA GLU A 238 5.71 -9.35 -12.70
C GLU A 238 7.19 -9.00 -12.52
N PRO A 239 8.10 -9.46 -13.41
CA PRO A 239 9.54 -9.27 -13.24
C PRO A 239 9.93 -7.82 -12.95
N ASN A 240 9.27 -6.88 -13.62
CA ASN A 240 9.57 -5.44 -13.52
C ASN A 240 9.13 -4.82 -12.19
N PHE A 241 8.27 -5.47 -11.41
CA PHE A 241 7.76 -4.95 -10.14
C PHE A 241 8.15 -5.82 -8.93
N LEU A 242 8.87 -6.92 -9.13
CA LEU A 242 9.25 -7.85 -8.06
C LEU A 242 9.87 -7.13 -6.85
N ASN A 243 10.76 -6.18 -7.12
CA ASN A 243 11.55 -5.46 -6.12
C ASN A 243 10.93 -4.11 -5.71
N MET A 244 9.68 -3.82 -6.12
CA MET A 244 9.00 -2.54 -5.82
C MET A 244 8.73 -2.35 -4.32
N LEU A 245 8.44 -3.43 -3.59
CA LEU A 245 8.20 -3.41 -2.15
C LEU A 245 9.09 -4.41 -1.43
N GLY A 246 9.61 -4.01 -0.27
CA GLY A 246 10.72 -4.68 0.41
C GLY A 246 12.06 -4.10 0.00
N PHE A 247 13.13 -4.55 0.65
CA PHE A 247 14.48 -4.09 0.36
C PHE A 247 15.29 -5.20 -0.30
N THR A 248 16.01 -4.86 -1.37
CA THR A 248 16.99 -5.75 -1.99
C THR A 248 18.22 -5.89 -1.10
N TYR A 249 19.13 -6.78 -1.49
CA TYR A 249 20.42 -6.91 -0.81
C TYR A 249 21.24 -5.63 -0.91
N GLU A 250 21.33 -5.06 -2.11
CA GLU A 250 22.06 -3.81 -2.37
C GLU A 250 21.49 -2.62 -1.59
N GLU A 251 20.16 -2.50 -1.52
CA GLU A 251 19.50 -1.44 -0.76
C GLU A 251 19.72 -1.61 0.75
N THR A 252 19.72 -2.85 1.23
CA THR A 252 19.95 -3.20 2.64
C THR A 252 21.41 -2.93 3.04
N GLU A 253 22.36 -3.26 2.18
CA GLU A 253 23.78 -2.94 2.37
C GLU A 253 23.98 -1.42 2.48
N THR A 254 23.43 -0.66 1.54
CA THR A 254 23.51 0.81 1.54
C THR A 254 22.90 1.40 2.82
N TYR A 255 21.77 0.85 3.27
CA TYR A 255 21.12 1.29 4.49
C TYR A 255 21.92 0.94 5.75
N LEU A 256 22.50 -0.26 5.83
CA LEU A 256 23.38 -0.64 6.95
C LEU A 256 24.59 0.29 7.02
N ARG A 257 25.24 0.58 5.89
CA ARG A 257 26.38 1.49 5.84
C ARG A 257 26.01 2.86 6.38
N TYR A 258 24.88 3.42 5.96
CA TYR A 258 24.35 4.67 6.50
C TYR A 258 24.13 4.62 8.02
N VAL A 259 23.54 3.53 8.52
CA VAL A 259 23.26 3.36 9.95
C VAL A 259 24.56 3.29 10.76
N LEU A 260 25.56 2.57 10.26
CA LEU A 260 26.87 2.45 10.90
C LEU A 260 27.62 3.78 10.94
N ASP A 261 27.68 4.50 9.82
CA ASP A 261 28.36 5.81 9.75
C ASP A 261 27.72 6.84 10.69
N LYS A 262 26.40 6.78 10.84
CA LYS A 262 25.65 7.80 11.60
C LYS A 262 25.47 7.47 13.07
N TYR A 263 25.35 6.18 13.43
CA TYR A 263 24.96 5.75 14.78
C TYR A 263 25.94 4.78 15.43
N ALA A 264 27.02 4.39 14.75
CA ALA A 264 28.12 3.63 15.33
C ALA A 264 29.45 4.40 15.17
N ALA A 265 30.54 3.82 15.66
CA ALA A 265 31.89 4.39 15.56
C ALA A 265 32.60 4.05 14.24
N GLY A 266 31.84 3.84 13.14
CA GLY A 266 32.37 3.51 11.82
C GLY A 266 31.94 2.13 11.30
N GLN A 267 32.61 1.68 10.23
CA GLN A 267 32.24 0.48 9.44
C GLN A 267 32.85 -0.84 9.95
N ASP A 268 33.64 -0.83 11.02
CA ASP A 268 34.38 -2.01 11.50
C ASP A 268 33.49 -3.21 11.84
N ARG A 269 32.24 -2.94 12.22
CA ARG A 269 31.24 -3.96 12.58
C ARG A 269 30.30 -4.32 11.44
N TYR A 270 30.61 -3.89 10.21
CA TYR A 270 29.78 -4.17 9.04
C TYR A 270 29.54 -5.66 8.86
N ASP A 271 30.60 -6.48 8.79
CA ASP A 271 30.47 -7.91 8.53
C ASP A 271 29.70 -8.64 9.64
N GLU A 272 29.95 -8.28 10.90
CA GLU A 272 29.24 -8.83 12.08
C GLU A 272 27.73 -8.58 11.98
N ILE A 273 27.33 -7.32 11.78
CA ILE A 273 25.92 -6.92 11.75
C ILE A 273 25.24 -7.39 10.47
N TRP A 274 25.97 -7.41 9.34
CA TRP A 274 25.47 -7.94 8.08
C TRP A 274 25.10 -9.42 8.21
N GLN A 275 25.98 -10.23 8.79
CA GLN A 275 25.71 -11.65 9.03
C GLN A 275 24.52 -11.85 9.97
N LEU A 276 24.39 -11.02 11.00
CA LEU A 276 23.22 -11.03 11.89
C LEU A 276 21.92 -10.73 11.12
N ILE A 277 21.92 -9.69 10.28
CA ILE A 277 20.76 -9.29 9.47
C ILE A 277 20.35 -10.40 8.52
N VAL A 278 21.30 -10.93 7.75
CA VAL A 278 21.03 -12.01 6.79
C VAL A 278 20.50 -13.25 7.51
N SER A 279 21.09 -13.61 8.65
CA SER A 279 20.67 -14.80 9.41
C SER A 279 19.26 -14.69 10.02
N ASN A 280 18.78 -13.48 10.30
CA ASN A 280 17.49 -13.26 10.99
C ASN A 280 16.37 -12.76 10.07
N TYR A 281 16.70 -12.12 8.96
CA TYR A 281 15.72 -11.39 8.15
C TYR A 281 15.76 -11.73 6.66
N ASP A 282 16.75 -12.50 6.17
CA ASP A 282 16.72 -13.00 4.80
C ASP A 282 15.66 -14.10 4.66
N GLY A 283 14.96 -14.15 3.52
CA GLY A 283 14.12 -15.31 3.21
C GLY A 283 12.93 -15.10 2.30
N TYR A 284 12.54 -13.87 1.97
CA TYR A 284 11.37 -13.69 1.11
C TYR A 284 11.75 -13.71 -0.36
N ARG A 285 11.39 -14.79 -1.03
CA ARG A 285 11.54 -14.96 -2.47
C ARG A 285 10.17 -15.16 -3.10
N PHE A 286 9.72 -14.18 -3.88
CA PHE A 286 8.40 -14.20 -4.51
C PHE A 286 8.37 -14.96 -5.85
N ARG A 287 9.55 -15.27 -6.41
CA ARG A 287 9.69 -16.10 -7.62
C ARG A 287 10.93 -16.98 -7.53
N PRO A 288 10.96 -18.20 -8.11
CA PRO A 288 12.12 -19.11 -8.03
C PRO A 288 13.45 -18.46 -8.44
N ASN A 289 13.43 -17.65 -9.51
CA ASN A 289 14.59 -16.91 -10.04
C ASN A 289 14.58 -15.43 -9.66
N GLY A 290 13.72 -15.02 -8.71
CA GLY A 290 13.68 -13.67 -8.20
C GLY A 290 14.75 -13.42 -7.15
N GLU A 291 15.17 -12.17 -7.02
CA GLU A 291 16.01 -11.74 -5.91
C GLU A 291 15.29 -11.97 -4.57
N ARG A 292 16.07 -12.23 -3.51
CA ARG A 292 15.52 -12.27 -2.15
C ARG A 292 15.33 -10.85 -1.65
N LEU A 293 14.25 -10.63 -0.91
CA LEU A 293 13.89 -9.34 -0.36
C LEU A 293 13.79 -9.40 1.17
N PHE A 294 14.23 -8.35 1.81
CA PHE A 294 14.02 -8.12 3.23
C PHE A 294 12.67 -7.43 3.46
N ASN A 295 12.00 -7.80 4.55
CA ASN A 295 10.82 -7.07 5.01
C ASN A 295 11.24 -5.68 5.52
N SER A 296 10.74 -4.64 4.86
CA SER A 296 11.20 -3.26 5.09
C SER A 296 10.96 -2.77 6.51
N THR A 297 9.83 -3.12 7.14
CA THR A 297 9.54 -2.64 8.50
C THR A 297 10.33 -3.40 9.55
N ILE A 298 10.48 -4.73 9.42
CA ILE A 298 11.23 -5.55 10.37
C ILE A 298 12.70 -5.09 10.39
N LEU A 299 13.30 -4.89 9.20
CA LEU A 299 14.67 -4.40 9.12
C LEU A 299 14.80 -2.98 9.70
N THR A 300 13.85 -2.10 9.37
CA THR A 300 13.85 -0.72 9.88
C THR A 300 13.68 -0.67 11.41
N TYR A 301 12.93 -1.60 12.00
CA TYR A 301 12.85 -1.75 13.46
C TYR A 301 14.21 -2.02 14.08
N PHE A 302 14.94 -3.02 13.55
CA PHE A 302 16.29 -3.35 13.99
C PHE A 302 17.20 -2.14 13.93
N PHE A 303 17.24 -1.44 12.79
CA PHE A 303 18.06 -0.22 12.63
C PHE A 303 17.67 0.89 13.59
N LYS A 304 16.37 1.07 13.89
CA LYS A 304 15.93 2.10 14.84
C LYS A 304 16.38 1.77 16.25
N LYS A 305 16.27 0.51 16.67
CA LYS A 305 16.72 0.08 18.00
C LYS A 305 18.24 0.15 18.11
N PHE A 306 18.96 -0.28 17.09
CA PHE A 306 20.41 -0.13 17.01
C PHE A 306 20.84 1.34 17.15
N ALA A 307 20.17 2.25 16.43
CA ALA A 307 20.43 3.69 16.53
C ALA A 307 20.07 4.26 17.92
N ALA A 308 18.97 3.82 18.53
CA ALA A 308 18.56 4.24 19.87
C ALA A 308 19.52 3.75 20.97
N ASN A 309 20.15 2.59 20.75
CA ASN A 309 21.11 1.98 21.65
C ASN A 309 22.56 2.44 21.38
N ALA A 310 22.74 3.57 20.68
CA ALA A 310 24.06 4.13 20.36
C ALA A 310 25.02 3.14 19.69
N GLY A 311 24.51 2.30 18.78
CA GLY A 311 25.30 1.33 18.03
C GLY A 311 25.45 -0.04 18.70
N SER A 312 24.75 -0.30 19.81
CA SER A 312 24.66 -1.64 20.38
C SER A 312 23.54 -2.47 19.73
N ILE A 313 23.78 -3.78 19.58
CA ILE A 313 22.79 -4.72 19.04
C ILE A 313 21.59 -4.79 20.01
N PRO A 314 20.35 -4.69 19.53
CA PRO A 314 19.16 -4.85 20.37
C PRO A 314 19.03 -6.28 20.91
N ASP A 315 18.62 -6.43 22.18
CA ASP A 315 18.30 -7.75 22.75
C ASP A 315 17.13 -8.43 22.03
N GLU A 316 16.15 -7.62 21.60
CA GLU A 316 15.03 -8.06 20.77
C GLU A 316 15.24 -7.69 19.31
N LEU A 317 15.48 -8.69 18.48
CA LEU A 317 15.71 -8.54 17.04
C LEU A 317 14.40 -8.29 16.25
N VAL A 318 13.24 -8.61 16.81
CA VAL A 318 11.93 -8.39 16.17
C VAL A 318 11.02 -7.73 17.18
N ASP A 319 10.26 -6.73 16.76
CA ASP A 319 9.24 -6.09 17.60
C ASP A 319 8.22 -7.15 18.06
N GLU A 320 7.95 -7.23 19.36
CA GLU A 320 6.95 -8.16 19.90
C GLU A 320 5.56 -7.92 19.29
N ASN A 321 5.24 -6.69 18.90
CA ASN A 321 4.00 -6.34 18.19
C ASN A 321 3.91 -6.97 16.79
N LEU A 322 5.02 -7.51 16.26
CA LEU A 322 5.10 -8.20 14.97
C LEU A 322 5.04 -9.74 15.13
N ARG A 323 5.14 -10.29 16.35
CA ARG A 323 5.08 -11.75 16.60
C ARG A 323 3.71 -12.36 16.30
N THR A 324 2.63 -11.60 16.44
CA THR A 324 1.27 -12.02 16.06
C THR A 324 1.14 -12.28 14.55
N ASP A 325 1.86 -11.53 13.71
CA ASP A 325 1.89 -11.74 12.25
C ASP A 325 2.77 -12.95 11.83
N ILE A 326 3.78 -13.33 12.61
CA ILE A 326 4.57 -14.56 12.36
C ILE A 326 3.71 -15.82 12.63
N ASN A 327 2.88 -15.78 13.67
CA ASN A 327 1.89 -16.82 13.92
C ASN A 327 0.80 -16.84 12.84
N TRP A 328 0.46 -15.70 12.23
CA TRP A 328 -0.43 -15.63 11.07
C TRP A 328 0.17 -16.31 9.84
N ILE A 329 1.45 -16.06 9.52
CA ILE A 329 2.16 -16.75 8.43
C ILE A 329 2.20 -18.27 8.67
N ARG A 330 2.40 -18.70 9.92
CA ARG A 330 2.28 -20.11 10.33
C ARG A 330 0.86 -20.66 10.26
N ARG A 331 -0.17 -19.81 10.42
CA ARG A 331 -1.59 -20.20 10.34
C ARG A 331 -2.09 -20.31 8.91
N LEU A 332 -1.60 -19.48 7.99
CA LEU A 332 -1.89 -19.60 6.54
C LEU A 332 -1.36 -20.92 5.94
N THR A 333 -0.38 -21.55 6.58
CA THR A 333 0.14 -22.88 6.21
C THR A 333 -0.62 -24.07 6.83
N LEU A 334 -1.75 -23.84 7.52
CA LEU A 334 -2.50 -24.90 8.21
C LEU A 334 -3.57 -25.55 7.31
N SER A 335 -3.12 -26.46 6.45
CA SER A 335 -3.53 -27.85 6.68
C SER A 335 -2.26 -28.64 7.00
N LEU A 336 -2.25 -29.35 8.13
CA LEU A 336 -1.08 -30.07 8.66
C LEU A 336 -0.45 -31.04 7.63
N ASP A 337 -1.23 -31.53 6.67
CA ASP A 337 -0.78 -32.43 5.61
C ASP A 337 -0.07 -31.74 4.44
N ASN A 338 -0.40 -30.48 4.14
CA ASN A 338 0.25 -29.73 3.04
C ASN A 338 1.56 -29.08 3.49
N ALA A 339 1.68 -28.72 4.77
CA ALA A 339 2.89 -28.11 5.32
C ALA A 339 4.12 -29.04 5.24
N LYS A 340 3.96 -30.34 5.51
CA LYS A 340 5.07 -31.31 5.37
C LYS A 340 5.52 -31.45 3.91
N LYS A 341 4.59 -31.50 2.97
CA LYS A 341 4.89 -31.63 1.53
C LYS A 341 5.56 -30.37 0.95
N MET A 342 5.21 -29.16 1.40
CA MET A 342 5.87 -27.93 0.96
C MET A 342 7.21 -27.70 1.66
N LEU A 343 7.38 -28.11 2.92
CA LEU A 343 8.69 -28.04 3.59
C LEU A 343 9.71 -28.97 2.92
N ASP A 344 9.29 -30.19 2.56
CA ASP A 344 10.15 -31.15 1.86
C ASP A 344 10.45 -30.74 0.41
N ALA A 345 9.68 -29.83 -0.17
CA ALA A 345 9.90 -29.29 -1.53
C ALA A 345 10.71 -27.97 -1.55
N LEU A 346 11.02 -27.40 -0.38
CA LEU A 346 11.74 -26.13 -0.22
C LEU A 346 13.06 -26.25 0.56
N VAL A 347 13.53 -27.48 0.79
CA VAL A 347 14.91 -27.79 1.21
C VAL A 347 15.73 -28.24 0.00
#